data_AF-A0A923STH6-F1
#
_entry.id   AF-A0A923STH6-F1
#
_cell.length_a   1.000
_cell.length_b   1.000
_cell.length_c   1.000
_cell.angle_alpha   90.00
_cell.angle_beta   90.00
_cell.angle_gamma   90.00
#
_symmetry.space_group_name_H-M   'P 1'
#
loop_
_entity.id
_entity.type
_entity.pdbx_description
1 polymer ?
#
loop_
_entity_poly.entity_id
_entity_poly.type
_entity_poly.pdbx_seq_one_letter_code
_entity_poly.pdbx_strand_id
1 'polypeptide(L)'
;MNDEKEKKKKKKKKELKEFLSESVRDVSKDFIQKISDDVNVYKKIRMINGLPPNFEADEFASWWNIGRFYLCPDVLTLFYDHWDELCEGDGGLLGTFEDSQKKMISMYRLAVENNFIRKRV
;
A
#
# COMPACT_ATOMS: atom_id res chain seq x y z
N MET A 1 1.39 3.76 35.00
CA MET A 1 0.80 2.88 33.96
C MET A 1 1.22 3.24 32.52
N ASN A 2 1.80 4.41 32.25
CA ASN A 2 2.26 4.81 30.90
C ASN A 2 3.67 4.30 30.53
N ASP A 3 4.59 4.16 31.49
CA ASP A 3 5.98 3.78 31.22
C ASP A 3 6.17 2.35 30.68
N GLU A 4 5.36 1.39 31.11
CA GLU A 4 5.47 0.00 30.65
C GLU A 4 5.03 -0.18 29.20
N LYS A 5 4.03 0.59 28.75
CA LYS A 5 3.58 0.59 27.35
C LYS A 5 4.64 1.19 26.43
N GLU A 6 5.31 2.26 26.88
CA GLU A 6 6.40 2.89 26.13
C GLU A 6 7.64 1.99 26.04
N LYS A 7 8.02 1.33 27.14
CA LYS A 7 9.13 0.36 27.16
C LYS A 7 8.85 -0.85 26.28
N LYS A 8 7.64 -1.41 26.28
CA LYS A 8 7.25 -2.50 25.36
C LYS A 8 7.26 -2.07 23.88
N LYS A 9 6.81 -0.85 23.57
CA LYS A 9 6.89 -0.28 22.21
C LYS A 9 8.35 -0.10 21.75
N LYS A 10 9.21 0.46 22.61
CA LYS A 10 10.65 0.64 22.31
C LYS A 10 11.38 -0.70 22.16
N LYS A 11 11.04 -1.71 22.96
CA LYS A 11 11.64 -3.06 22.88
C LYS A 11 11.26 -3.79 21.59
N LYS A 12 9.96 -3.80 21.21
CA LYS A 12 9.53 -4.33 19.90
C LYS A 12 10.16 -3.61 18.71
N LYS A 13 10.33 -2.28 18.79
CA LYS A 13 11.03 -1.50 17.74
C LYS A 13 12.52 -1.83 17.64
N LYS A 14 13.16 -2.25 18.74
CA LYS A 14 14.58 -2.62 18.79
C LYS A 14 14.81 -4.04 18.25
N GLU A 15 13.93 -4.99 18.58
CA GLU A 15 13.99 -6.36 18.07
C GLU A 15 13.69 -6.42 16.55
N LEU A 16 12.72 -5.63 16.07
CA LEU A 16 12.49 -5.49 14.62
C LEU A 16 13.68 -4.82 13.90
N LYS A 17 14.46 -3.99 14.63
CA LYS A 17 15.70 -3.37 14.17
C LYS A 17 16.89 -4.33 14.05
N GLU A 18 16.81 -5.49 14.69
CA GLU A 18 17.85 -6.54 14.63
C GLU A 18 17.48 -7.68 13.66
N PHE A 19 16.20 -7.85 13.29
CA PHE A 19 15.72 -8.99 12.49
C PHE A 19 15.84 -8.85 10.96
N LEU A 20 16.04 -7.64 10.43
CA LEU A 20 16.13 -7.38 8.98
C LEU A 20 17.39 -6.56 8.71
N SER A 21 18.11 -6.88 7.63
CA SER A 21 19.25 -6.06 7.21
C SER A 21 18.78 -4.63 6.87
N GLU A 22 19.69 -3.67 6.99
CA GLU A 22 19.41 -2.27 6.63
C GLU A 22 18.92 -2.14 5.18
N SER A 23 19.51 -2.90 4.27
CA SER A 23 19.10 -2.99 2.87
C SER A 23 17.64 -3.41 2.68
N VAL A 24 17.17 -4.43 3.39
CA VAL A 24 15.77 -4.90 3.29
C VAL A 24 14.81 -3.85 3.82
N ARG A 25 15.21 -3.10 4.85
CA ARG A 25 14.38 -2.01 5.37
C ARG A 25 14.26 -0.84 4.42
N ASP A 26 15.34 -0.48 3.75
CA ASP A 26 15.34 0.65 2.83
C ASP A 26 14.54 0.31 1.57
N VAL A 27 14.73 -0.89 1.00
CA VAL A 27 13.88 -1.40 -0.09
C VAL A 27 12.40 -1.41 0.32
N SER A 28 12.09 -1.85 1.54
CA SER A 28 10.71 -1.85 2.04
C SER A 28 10.14 -0.44 2.15
N LYS A 29 10.90 0.54 2.67
CA LYS A 29 10.46 1.94 2.77
C LYS A 29 10.18 2.54 1.41
N ASP A 30 11.09 2.35 0.45
CA ASP A 30 10.96 2.89 -0.90
C ASP A 30 9.72 2.31 -1.58
N PHE A 31 9.47 1.01 -1.39
CA PHE A 31 8.30 0.34 -1.91
C PHE A 31 6.98 0.86 -1.30
N ILE A 32 6.94 1.03 0.02
CA ILE A 32 5.78 1.62 0.71
C ILE A 32 5.53 3.06 0.22
N GLN A 33 6.60 3.83 0.04
CA GLN A 33 6.51 5.20 -0.44
C GLN A 33 5.92 5.22 -1.86
N LYS A 34 6.40 4.34 -2.74
CA LYS A 34 5.90 4.20 -4.12
C LYS A 34 4.39 3.94 -4.17
N ILE A 35 3.89 2.96 -3.42
CA ILE A 35 2.44 2.68 -3.35
C ILE A 35 1.67 3.87 -2.76
N SER A 36 2.24 4.51 -1.74
CA SER A 36 1.61 5.67 -1.10
C SER A 36 1.50 6.86 -2.07
N ASP A 37 2.51 7.07 -2.91
CA ASP A 37 2.51 8.10 -3.94
C ASP A 37 1.45 7.80 -5.00
N ASP A 38 1.35 6.57 -5.48
CA ASP A 38 0.32 6.14 -6.43
C ASP A 38 -1.11 6.37 -5.87
N VAL A 39 -1.34 5.98 -4.60
CA VAL A 39 -2.62 6.20 -3.91
C VAL A 39 -2.92 7.69 -3.74
N ASN A 40 -1.91 8.51 -3.44
CA ASN A 40 -2.06 9.95 -3.27
C ASN A 40 -2.35 10.65 -4.60
N VAL A 41 -1.69 10.23 -5.68
CA VAL A 41 -1.97 10.71 -7.04
C VAL A 41 -3.41 10.37 -7.42
N TYR A 42 -3.84 9.12 -7.22
CA TYR A 42 -5.22 8.71 -7.45
C TYR A 42 -6.22 9.60 -6.71
N LYS A 43 -6.04 9.77 -5.39
CA LYS A 43 -6.91 10.60 -4.55
C LYS A 43 -6.98 12.06 -5.04
N LYS A 44 -5.84 12.65 -5.40
CA LYS A 44 -5.80 14.04 -5.92
C LYS A 44 -6.54 14.16 -7.24
N ILE A 45 -6.35 13.23 -8.16
CA ILE A 45 -7.02 13.25 -9.46
C ILE A 45 -8.54 13.03 -9.27
N ARG A 46 -8.96 12.11 -8.38
CA ARG A 46 -10.39 11.88 -8.03
C ARG A 46 -11.10 13.13 -7.50
N MET A 47 -10.39 14.02 -6.81
CA MET A 47 -10.96 15.27 -6.29
C MET A 47 -11.25 16.30 -7.38
N ILE A 48 -10.69 16.15 -8.58
CA ILE A 48 -11.00 16.98 -9.73
C ILE A 48 -12.34 16.49 -10.28
N ASN A 49 -13.42 17.13 -9.83
CA ASN A 49 -14.82 16.78 -10.13
C ASN A 49 -15.04 16.52 -11.63
N GLY A 50 -15.29 15.26 -12.00
CA GLY A 50 -15.57 14.88 -13.39
C GLY A 50 -15.23 13.43 -13.73
N LEU A 51 -14.48 12.73 -12.87
CA LEU A 51 -14.06 11.36 -13.13
C LEU A 51 -15.03 10.33 -12.52
N PRO A 52 -15.42 9.29 -13.27
CA PRO A 52 -16.37 8.28 -12.80
C PRO A 52 -15.83 7.53 -11.58
N PRO A 53 -16.66 7.30 -10.55
CA PRO A 53 -16.27 6.51 -9.39
C PRO A 53 -16.00 5.05 -9.77
N ASN A 54 -15.09 4.41 -9.04
CA ASN A 54 -14.91 2.97 -9.11
C ASN A 54 -14.72 2.43 -7.70
N PHE A 55 -15.65 1.57 -7.30
CA PHE A 55 -15.71 1.03 -5.95
C PHE A 55 -14.41 0.35 -5.51
N GLU A 56 -13.83 -0.51 -6.35
CA GLU A 56 -12.61 -1.27 -6.01
C GLU A 56 -11.42 -0.32 -5.80
N ALA A 57 -11.25 0.65 -6.72
CA ALA A 57 -10.20 1.65 -6.61
C ALA A 57 -10.36 2.56 -5.40
N ASP A 58 -11.57 3.07 -5.18
CA ASP A 58 -11.90 3.96 -4.06
C ASP A 58 -11.74 3.24 -2.70
N GLU A 59 -12.16 1.97 -2.61
CA GLU A 59 -12.02 1.15 -1.40
C GLU A 59 -10.55 0.84 -1.09
N PHE A 60 -9.73 0.49 -2.09
CA PHE A 60 -8.29 0.29 -1.88
C PHE A 60 -7.60 1.58 -1.46
N ALA A 61 -7.86 2.70 -2.15
CA ALA A 61 -7.29 3.99 -1.80
C ALA A 61 -7.66 4.41 -0.37
N SER A 62 -8.88 4.09 0.08
CA SER A 62 -9.33 4.32 1.46
C SER A 62 -8.66 3.37 2.47
N TRP A 63 -8.53 2.09 2.11
CA TRP A 63 -7.94 1.06 2.96
C TRP A 63 -6.42 1.21 3.16
N TRP A 64 -5.73 1.72 2.15
CA TRP A 64 -4.29 1.92 2.16
C TRP A 64 -3.87 3.06 3.11
N ASN A 65 -2.87 2.78 3.94
CA ASN A 65 -2.14 3.77 4.72
C ASN A 65 -0.72 3.29 5.01
N ILE A 66 0.21 4.22 5.23
CA ILE A 66 1.62 3.92 5.49
C ILE A 66 1.84 3.01 6.72
N GLY A 67 0.88 3.00 7.66
CA GLY A 67 0.91 2.13 8.84
C GLY A 67 0.73 0.65 8.51
N ARG A 68 0.24 0.30 7.31
CA ARG A 68 0.02 -1.09 6.87
C ARG A 68 1.29 -1.92 6.88
N PHE A 69 2.46 -1.35 6.60
CA PHE A 69 3.75 -2.07 6.74
C PHE A 69 3.95 -2.70 8.11
N TYR A 70 3.60 -1.98 9.18
CA TYR A 70 3.78 -2.48 10.54
C TYR A 70 2.67 -3.43 10.98
N LEU A 71 1.49 -3.35 10.35
CA LEU A 71 0.31 -4.11 10.73
C LEU A 71 0.16 -5.40 9.91
N CYS A 72 0.68 -5.41 8.69
CA CYS A 72 0.49 -6.46 7.71
C CYS A 72 1.66 -6.46 6.71
N PRO A 73 2.86 -6.91 7.12
CA PRO A 73 4.01 -6.98 6.22
C PRO A 73 3.76 -7.92 5.02
N ASP A 74 2.95 -8.97 5.22
CA ASP A 74 2.66 -9.97 4.19
C ASP A 74 1.97 -9.38 2.95
N VAL A 75 1.14 -8.33 3.11
CA VAL A 75 0.52 -7.68 1.94
C VAL A 75 1.53 -6.90 1.11
N LEU A 76 2.63 -6.44 1.72
CA LEU A 76 3.69 -5.77 0.99
C LEU A 76 4.56 -6.77 0.24
N THR A 77 4.84 -7.91 0.84
CA THR A 77 5.49 -9.02 0.13
C THR A 77 4.64 -9.42 -1.08
N LEU A 78 3.34 -9.59 -0.89
CA LEU A 78 2.42 -9.89 -1.99
C LEU A 78 2.46 -8.83 -3.10
N PHE A 79 2.37 -7.55 -2.76
CA PHE A 79 2.43 -6.49 -3.78
C PHE A 79 3.80 -6.38 -4.44
N TYR A 80 4.88 -6.70 -3.73
CA TYR A 80 6.22 -6.71 -4.28
C TYR A 80 6.40 -7.84 -5.28
N ASP A 81 5.94 -9.04 -4.94
CA ASP A 81 6.03 -10.24 -5.79
C ASP A 81 5.21 -10.10 -7.08
N HIS A 82 4.11 -9.36 -7.03
CA HIS A 82 3.25 -9.08 -8.19
C HIS A 82 3.46 -7.67 -8.77
N TRP A 83 4.53 -6.97 -8.41
CA TRP A 83 4.65 -5.54 -8.74
C TRP A 83 4.66 -5.27 -10.25
N ASP A 84 5.36 -6.09 -11.01
CA ASP A 84 5.44 -5.95 -12.46
C ASP A 84 4.07 -6.14 -13.12
N GLU A 85 3.31 -7.15 -12.70
CA GLU A 85 1.92 -7.40 -13.14
C GLU A 85 0.99 -6.24 -12.77
N LEU A 86 1.16 -5.67 -11.57
CA LEU A 86 0.40 -4.50 -11.11
C LEU A 86 0.74 -3.22 -11.89
N CYS A 87 1.86 -3.19 -12.60
CA CYS A 87 2.35 -2.05 -13.38
C CYS A 87 2.34 -2.34 -14.90
N GLU A 88 1.84 -3.49 -15.35
CA GLU A 88 1.67 -3.76 -16.77
C GLU A 88 0.70 -2.72 -17.38
N GLY A 89 1.22 -1.90 -18.29
CA GLY A 89 0.48 -0.79 -18.92
C GLY A 89 0.78 0.60 -18.36
N ASP A 90 1.62 0.75 -17.33
CA ASP A 90 2.15 2.06 -16.88
C ASP A 90 3.09 2.61 -17.97
N GLY A 91 2.53 3.31 -18.96
CA GLY A 91 3.26 4.04 -20.00
C GLY A 91 4.01 5.25 -19.44
N GLY A 92 5.00 5.03 -18.57
CA GLY A 92 5.87 6.08 -18.04
C GLY A 92 5.29 6.94 -16.92
N LEU A 93 6.11 7.92 -16.48
CA LEU A 93 5.95 8.76 -15.28
C LEU A 93 4.65 9.61 -15.18
N LEU A 94 3.79 9.59 -16.21
CA LEU A 94 2.52 10.31 -16.27
C LEU A 94 1.41 9.35 -16.73
N GLY A 95 1.28 8.21 -16.06
CA GLY A 95 0.15 7.31 -16.25
C GLY A 95 -1.17 8.08 -16.18
N THR A 96 -2.12 7.73 -17.04
CA THR A 96 -3.42 8.39 -17.08
C THR A 96 -4.19 8.14 -15.77
N PHE A 97 -5.26 8.90 -15.54
CA PHE A 97 -6.17 8.57 -14.44
C PHE A 97 -6.66 7.12 -14.52
N GLU A 98 -6.93 6.63 -15.73
CA GLU A 98 -7.40 5.28 -15.98
C GLU A 98 -6.35 4.24 -15.58
N ASP A 99 -5.07 4.53 -15.80
CA ASP A 99 -3.98 3.63 -15.40
C ASP A 99 -3.82 3.62 -13.87
N SER A 100 -3.89 4.79 -13.24
CA SER A 100 -3.94 4.90 -11.78
C SER A 100 -5.15 4.13 -11.20
N GLN A 101 -6.33 4.27 -11.81
CA GLN A 101 -7.54 3.57 -11.39
C GLN A 101 -7.42 2.05 -11.58
N LYS A 102 -6.91 1.56 -12.72
CA LYS A 102 -6.62 0.15 -12.96
C LYS A 102 -5.66 -0.41 -11.93
N LYS A 103 -4.60 0.31 -11.61
CA LYS A 103 -3.62 -0.09 -10.60
C LYS A 103 -4.26 -0.26 -9.21
N MET A 104 -5.08 0.71 -8.79
CA MET A 104 -5.82 0.59 -7.52
C MET A 104 -6.79 -0.61 -7.53
N ILE A 105 -7.46 -0.87 -8.66
CA ILE A 105 -8.34 -2.04 -8.83
C ILE A 105 -7.54 -3.34 -8.70
N SER A 106 -6.39 -3.46 -9.37
CA SER A 106 -5.58 -4.67 -9.31
C SER A 106 -5.04 -4.93 -7.90
N MET A 107 -4.57 -3.89 -7.20
CA MET A 107 -4.14 -4.01 -5.80
C MET A 107 -5.30 -4.39 -4.87
N TYR A 108 -6.49 -3.83 -5.10
CA TYR A 108 -7.70 -4.22 -4.36
C TYR A 108 -7.98 -5.71 -4.50
N ARG A 109 -8.07 -6.20 -5.75
CA ARG A 109 -8.43 -7.59 -6.05
C ARG A 109 -7.41 -8.56 -5.47
N LEU A 110 -6.13 -8.27 -5.66
CA LEU A 110 -5.04 -9.07 -5.11
C LEU A 110 -5.11 -9.13 -3.57
N ALA A 111 -5.41 -8.01 -2.91
CA ALA A 111 -5.59 -7.98 -1.46
C ALA A 111 -6.86 -8.70 -0.97
N VAL A 112 -7.94 -8.71 -1.76
CA VAL A 112 -9.17 -9.46 -1.46
C VAL A 112 -8.96 -10.96 -1.63
N GLU A 113 -8.35 -11.39 -2.74
CA GLU A 113 -8.04 -12.80 -3.04
C GLU A 113 -7.16 -13.43 -1.94
N ASN A 114 -6.28 -12.62 -1.36
CA ASN A 114 -5.39 -13.03 -0.27
C ASN A 114 -5.93 -12.69 1.13
N ASN A 115 -7.22 -12.35 1.27
CA ASN A 115 -7.92 -12.12 2.54
C ASN A 115 -7.38 -10.94 3.40
N PHE A 116 -6.63 -10.01 2.82
CA PHE A 116 -6.19 -8.78 3.49
C PHE A 116 -7.28 -7.71 3.54
N ILE A 117 -8.15 -7.69 2.54
CA ILE A 117 -9.37 -6.88 2.50
C ILE A 117 -10.58 -7.82 2.51
N ARG A 118 -11.54 -7.60 3.41
CA ARG A 118 -12.81 -8.31 3.34
C ARG A 118 -13.66 -7.71 2.23
N LYS A 119 -14.03 -8.53 1.24
CA LYS A 119 -14.99 -8.14 0.21
C LYS A 119 -16.30 -7.74 0.87
N ARG A 120 -16.76 -6.50 0.65
CA ARG A 120 -18.12 -6.10 1.02
C ARG A 120 -19.06 -6.70 -0.03
N VAL A 121 -20.03 -7.47 0.44
CA VAL A 121 -21.11 -8.06 -0.37
C VAL A 121 -22.23 -7.03 -0.50
#